data_AF-A0A644ZM71-F1
#
_entry.id   AF-A0A644ZM71-F1
#
_cell.length_a   1.000
_cell.length_b   1.000
_cell.length_c   1.000
_cell.angle_alpha   90.00
_cell.angle_beta   90.00
_cell.angle_gamma   90.00
#
_symmetry.space_group_name_H-M   'P 1'
#
loop_
_entity.id
_entity.type
_entity.pdbx_description
1 polymer ?
#
loop_
_entity_poly.entity_id
_entity_poly.type
_entity_poly.pdbx_seq_one_letter_code
_entity_poly.pdbx_strand_id
1 'polypeptide(L)'
;MLNLQAVFQRKAEEFPTWDCVIKKIVELPEAEYRSFKTRPLRDASFIAENTGLMHRDPNGVFHCLLVLGEGSSDGVLIESEGYHYARYASFMPGAREFVTARLNNLADQIIREGTQNTSNGTWAIYFDEIQKRYHVPVSENNGIGSILLAALEVRPELAEIAPMEDGFDMVFYLDYCPNLDEKEKLEPESPGMNLNL
;
A
#
# COMPACT_ATOMS: atom_id res chain seq x y z
N MET A 1 -15.12 -18.26 -10.67
CA MET A 1 -14.68 -19.27 -9.68
C MET A 1 -13.77 -18.58 -8.69
N LEU A 2 -13.89 -18.86 -7.40
CA LEU A 2 -13.02 -18.32 -6.35
C LEU A 2 -11.84 -19.29 -6.15
N ASN A 3 -10.73 -19.02 -6.83
CA ASN A 3 -9.55 -19.89 -6.79
C ASN A 3 -8.49 -19.27 -5.87
N LEU A 4 -7.87 -20.08 -5.02
CA LEU A 4 -6.74 -19.69 -4.16
C LEU A 4 -5.80 -20.88 -3.95
N GLN A 5 -4.54 -20.63 -3.59
CA GLN A 5 -3.62 -21.66 -3.10
C GLN A 5 -3.66 -21.71 -1.57
N ALA A 6 -3.38 -22.85 -0.97
CA ALA A 6 -3.28 -22.98 0.49
C ALA A 6 -2.26 -24.05 0.89
N VAL A 7 -1.70 -23.90 2.10
CA VAL A 7 -0.85 -24.91 2.73
C VAL A 7 -1.73 -25.82 3.59
N PHE A 8 -1.76 -27.11 3.27
CA PHE A 8 -2.49 -28.10 4.05
C PHE A 8 -1.54 -28.87 4.98
N GLN A 9 -1.92 -28.97 6.25
CA GLN A 9 -1.23 -29.78 7.24
C GLN A 9 -2.02 -31.07 7.50
N ARG A 10 -1.34 -32.21 7.43
CA ARG A 10 -1.97 -33.50 7.73
C ARG A 10 -2.08 -33.66 9.26
N LYS A 11 -3.31 -33.76 9.77
CA LYS A 11 -3.60 -33.90 11.22
C LYS A 11 -3.06 -32.73 12.06
N ALA A 12 -3.34 -31.50 11.64
CA ALA A 12 -3.07 -30.33 12.47
C ALA A 12 -3.88 -30.43 13.78
N GLU A 13 -3.20 -30.32 14.92
CA GLU A 13 -3.85 -30.20 16.22
C GLU A 13 -4.33 -28.75 16.46
N GLU A 14 -3.60 -27.78 15.90
CA GLU A 14 -3.93 -26.36 15.91
C GLU A 14 -3.30 -25.63 14.70
N PHE A 15 -3.75 -24.41 14.44
CA PHE A 15 -3.14 -23.49 13.49
C PHE A 15 -2.61 -22.28 14.27
N PRO A 16 -1.34 -22.30 14.69
CA PRO A 16 -0.81 -21.20 15.46
C PRO A 16 -0.79 -19.92 14.59
N THR A 17 -1.33 -18.84 15.14
CA THR A 17 -1.39 -17.53 14.50
C THR A 17 -0.65 -16.51 15.33
N TRP A 18 -0.05 -15.54 14.65
CA TRP A 18 0.62 -14.41 15.27
C TRP A 18 0.16 -13.12 14.62
N ASP A 19 0.08 -12.08 15.43
CA ASP A 19 -0.11 -10.73 14.92
C ASP A 19 1.12 -10.34 14.08
N CYS A 20 0.87 -9.83 12.88
CA CYS A 20 1.90 -9.46 11.93
C CYS A 20 1.67 -8.03 11.42
N VAL A 21 2.75 -7.28 11.21
CA VAL A 21 2.75 -5.99 10.52
C VAL A 21 3.68 -6.08 9.32
N ILE A 22 3.16 -5.77 8.13
CA ILE A 22 3.97 -5.69 6.91
C ILE A 22 4.75 -4.38 6.95
N LYS A 23 6.08 -4.46 7.04
CA LYS A 23 6.96 -3.28 7.04
C LYS A 23 7.34 -2.83 5.63
N LYS A 24 7.43 -3.78 4.70
CA LYS A 24 7.80 -3.54 3.32
C LYS A 24 7.23 -4.64 2.43
N ILE A 25 6.86 -4.26 1.21
CA ILE A 25 6.44 -5.15 0.15
C ILE A 25 7.57 -5.21 -0.88
N VAL A 26 7.99 -6.42 -1.23
CA VAL A 26 8.97 -6.67 -2.31
C VAL A 26 8.27 -7.48 -3.38
N GLU A 27 8.18 -6.90 -4.58
CA GLU A 27 7.68 -7.57 -5.78
C GLU A 27 8.86 -8.19 -6.53
N LEU A 28 8.85 -9.51 -6.70
CA LEU A 28 9.88 -10.25 -7.44
C LEU A 28 9.36 -10.66 -8.83
N PRO A 29 10.23 -10.74 -9.84
CA PRO A 29 9.89 -11.40 -11.10
C PRO A 29 9.37 -12.82 -10.87
N GLU A 30 8.40 -13.27 -11.68
CA GLU A 30 7.71 -14.55 -11.49
C GLU A 30 8.68 -15.73 -11.27
N ALA A 31 9.72 -15.82 -12.09
CA ALA A 31 10.71 -16.89 -12.03
C ALA A 31 11.51 -16.88 -10.70
N GLU A 32 11.86 -15.69 -10.21
CA GLU A 32 12.57 -15.52 -8.95
C GLU A 32 11.66 -15.86 -7.77
N TYR A 33 10.42 -15.36 -7.79
CA TYR A 33 9.42 -15.68 -6.76
C TYR A 33 9.17 -17.19 -6.66
N ARG A 34 9.02 -17.87 -7.81
CA ARG A 34 8.85 -19.33 -7.86
C ARG A 34 10.07 -20.07 -7.31
N SER A 35 11.27 -19.61 -7.65
CA SER A 35 12.52 -20.14 -7.13
C SER A 35 12.63 -19.98 -5.61
N PHE A 36 12.24 -18.82 -5.08
CA PHE A 36 12.18 -18.54 -3.65
C PHE A 36 11.14 -19.43 -2.94
N LYS A 37 9.89 -19.48 -3.42
CA LYS A 37 8.82 -20.31 -2.83
C LYS A 37 9.20 -21.79 -2.69
N THR A 38 9.98 -22.33 -3.64
CA THR A 38 10.39 -23.74 -3.60
C THR A 38 11.62 -23.99 -2.73
N ARG A 39 12.39 -22.95 -2.39
CA ARG A 39 13.64 -23.04 -1.61
C ARG A 39 13.77 -21.83 -0.65
N PRO A 40 12.85 -21.66 0.31
CA PRO A 40 12.82 -20.48 1.20
C PRO A 40 14.03 -20.39 2.15
N LEU A 41 14.75 -21.51 2.37
CA LEU A 41 15.96 -21.58 3.19
C LEU A 41 17.25 -21.22 2.42
N ARG A 42 17.16 -20.92 1.12
CA ARG A 42 18.30 -20.44 0.35
C ARG A 42 18.46 -18.94 0.60
N ASP A 43 19.70 -18.50 0.79
CA ASP A 43 20.02 -17.07 0.88
C ASP A 43 19.48 -16.31 -0.34
N ALA A 44 18.83 -15.18 -0.07
CA ALA A 44 18.26 -14.28 -1.05
C ALA A 44 18.66 -12.83 -0.75
N SER A 45 19.14 -12.12 -1.77
CA SER A 45 19.61 -10.73 -1.63
C SER A 45 18.52 -9.80 -1.10
N PHE A 46 17.29 -9.93 -1.60
CA PHE A 46 16.17 -9.12 -1.14
C PHE A 46 15.83 -9.35 0.36
N ILE A 47 16.20 -10.49 0.96
CA ILE A 47 16.06 -10.71 2.41
C ILE A 47 17.22 -10.03 3.13
N ALA A 48 18.45 -10.28 2.67
CA ALA A 48 19.66 -9.70 3.25
C ALA A 48 19.61 -8.17 3.36
N GLU A 49 19.15 -7.51 2.29
CA GLU A 49 18.98 -6.06 2.19
C GLU A 49 17.92 -5.49 3.15
N ASN A 50 17.00 -6.32 3.65
CA ASN A 50 15.85 -5.88 4.45
C ASN A 50 15.81 -6.51 5.85
N THR A 51 16.90 -7.15 6.30
CA THR A 51 17.03 -7.77 7.64
C THR A 51 16.68 -6.80 8.77
N GLY A 52 17.12 -5.55 8.69
CA GLY A 52 16.83 -4.53 9.71
C GLY A 52 15.36 -4.11 9.84
N LEU A 53 14.51 -4.48 8.89
CA LEU A 53 13.06 -4.21 8.94
C LEU A 53 12.28 -5.33 9.64
N MET A 54 12.87 -6.52 9.75
CA MET A 54 12.23 -7.71 10.30
C MET A 54 12.68 -7.95 11.73
N HIS A 55 11.72 -8.14 12.63
CA HIS A 55 11.96 -8.52 14.03
C HIS A 55 10.64 -8.91 14.70
N ARG A 56 10.72 -9.50 15.89
CA ARG A 56 9.58 -9.64 16.79
C ARG A 56 9.65 -8.57 17.87
N ASP A 57 8.56 -7.82 18.05
CA ASP A 57 8.50 -6.77 19.07
C ASP A 57 8.26 -7.34 20.49
N PRO A 58 8.38 -6.52 21.56
CA PRO A 58 8.13 -6.98 22.93
C PRO A 58 6.69 -7.47 23.21
N ASN A 59 5.71 -7.07 22.38
CA ASN A 59 4.33 -7.55 22.46
C ASN A 59 4.13 -8.88 21.73
N GLY A 60 5.18 -9.38 21.06
CA GLY A 60 5.17 -10.62 20.32
C GLY A 60 4.68 -10.49 18.88
N VAL A 61 4.47 -9.27 18.36
CA VAL A 61 4.06 -8.97 16.99
C VAL A 61 5.25 -9.17 16.05
N PHE A 62 5.02 -9.88 14.95
CA PHE A 62 6.01 -10.06 13.91
C PHE A 62 6.00 -8.86 12.95
N HIS A 63 7.14 -8.18 12.83
CA HIS A 63 7.38 -7.21 11.77
C HIS A 63 7.97 -7.94 10.57
N CYS A 64 7.21 -7.98 9.48
CA CYS A 64 7.49 -8.87 8.35
C CYS A 64 7.82 -8.10 7.07
N LEU A 65 8.61 -8.73 6.22
CA LEU A 65 8.61 -8.46 4.79
C LEU A 65 7.44 -9.24 4.15
N LEU A 66 6.65 -8.60 3.29
CA LEU A 66 5.75 -9.32 2.38
C LEU A 66 6.40 -9.43 1.01
N VAL A 67 6.59 -10.66 0.55
CA VAL A 67 7.09 -10.93 -0.80
C VAL A 67 5.95 -11.32 -1.71
N LEU A 68 5.81 -10.62 -2.82
CA LEU A 68 4.88 -10.93 -3.90
C LEU A 68 5.66 -11.35 -5.15
N GLY A 69 5.03 -12.16 -5.99
CA GLY A 69 5.53 -12.46 -7.33
C GLY A 69 4.71 -11.72 -8.38
N GLU A 70 5.37 -11.24 -9.43
CA GLU A 70 4.72 -10.69 -10.61
C GLU A 70 3.67 -11.67 -11.15
N GLY A 71 2.46 -11.17 -11.40
CA GLY A 71 1.32 -11.98 -11.84
C GLY A 71 0.76 -12.96 -10.80
N SER A 72 1.33 -13.02 -9.59
CA SER A 72 0.85 -13.86 -8.50
C SER A 72 -0.06 -13.08 -7.56
N SER A 73 -1.19 -13.69 -7.20
CA SER A 73 -2.13 -13.20 -6.17
C SER A 73 -1.60 -13.50 -4.76
N ASP A 74 -0.94 -14.64 -4.58
CA ASP A 74 -0.45 -15.08 -3.26
C ASP A 74 0.91 -14.46 -2.91
N GLY A 75 1.18 -14.34 -1.61
CA GLY A 75 2.42 -13.83 -1.06
C GLY A 75 3.06 -14.75 -0.02
N VAL A 76 4.23 -14.36 0.45
CA VAL A 76 4.90 -14.97 1.60
C VAL A 76 5.31 -13.87 2.58
N LEU A 77 4.84 -13.97 3.82
CA LEU A 77 5.34 -13.17 4.93
C LEU A 77 6.65 -13.78 5.42
N ILE A 78 7.65 -12.94 5.68
CA ILE A 78 8.97 -13.35 6.13
C ILE A 78 9.37 -12.55 7.37
N GLU A 79 9.87 -13.25 8.37
CA GLU A 79 10.72 -12.70 9.42
C GLU A 79 12.01 -13.54 9.44
N SER A 80 13.17 -12.88 9.49
CA SER A 80 14.45 -13.52 9.21
C SER A 80 15.31 -13.79 10.44
N GLU A 81 15.02 -13.19 11.58
CA GLU A 81 15.91 -13.03 12.74
C GLU A 81 17.34 -12.60 12.35
N GLY A 82 17.46 -11.75 11.34
CA GLY A 82 18.75 -11.26 10.83
C GLY A 82 19.48 -12.20 9.87
N TYR A 83 18.88 -13.33 9.48
CA TYR A 83 19.44 -14.24 8.48
C TYR A 83 19.10 -13.79 7.04
N HIS A 84 19.81 -14.35 6.07
CA HIS A 84 19.64 -13.98 4.65
C HIS A 84 18.60 -14.86 3.94
N TYR A 85 17.90 -15.72 4.68
CA TYR A 85 16.85 -16.61 4.20
C TYR A 85 15.59 -16.45 5.04
N ALA A 86 14.47 -17.02 4.60
CA ALA A 86 13.19 -16.89 5.28
C ALA A 86 13.10 -17.84 6.49
N ARG A 87 13.66 -17.42 7.63
CA ARG A 87 13.73 -18.23 8.86
C ARG A 87 12.36 -18.54 9.43
N TYR A 88 11.50 -17.53 9.52
CA TYR A 88 10.06 -17.68 9.69
C TYR A 88 9.38 -17.26 8.40
N ALA A 89 8.48 -18.10 7.91
CA ALA A 89 7.72 -17.82 6.72
C ALA A 89 6.27 -18.26 6.91
N SER A 90 5.34 -17.43 6.42
CA SER A 90 3.93 -17.81 6.34
C SER A 90 3.43 -17.57 4.93
N PHE A 91 2.83 -18.60 4.33
CA PHE A 91 2.17 -18.48 3.05
C PHE A 91 0.87 -17.68 3.22
N MET A 92 0.71 -16.62 2.43
CA MET A 92 -0.45 -15.72 2.51
C MET A 92 -1.23 -15.79 1.18
N PRO A 93 -2.28 -16.63 1.11
CA PRO A 93 -3.15 -16.66 -0.05
C PRO A 93 -3.84 -15.31 -0.28
N GLY A 94 -3.95 -14.86 -1.53
CA GLY A 94 -4.64 -13.59 -1.85
C GLY A 94 -3.99 -12.34 -1.25
N ALA A 95 -2.68 -12.39 -0.97
CA ALA A 95 -1.95 -11.29 -0.36
C ALA A 95 -2.04 -9.99 -1.17
N ARG A 96 -1.96 -10.08 -2.50
CA ARG A 96 -2.07 -8.91 -3.37
C ARG A 96 -3.43 -8.26 -3.25
N GLU A 97 -4.50 -9.05 -3.31
CA GLU A 97 -5.87 -8.57 -3.19
C GLU A 97 -6.12 -7.94 -1.82
N PHE A 98 -5.58 -8.54 -0.74
CA PHE A 98 -5.66 -7.96 0.59
C PHE A 98 -5.00 -6.57 0.66
N VAL A 99 -3.75 -6.45 0.17
CA VAL A 99 -3.01 -5.17 0.16
C VAL A 99 -3.75 -4.15 -0.70
N THR A 100 -4.12 -4.52 -1.91
CA THR A 100 -4.84 -3.66 -2.86
C THR A 100 -6.16 -3.17 -2.27
N ALA A 101 -6.95 -4.05 -1.65
CA ALA A 101 -8.20 -3.65 -1.02
C ALA A 101 -7.96 -2.72 0.18
N ARG A 102 -6.97 -3.00 1.03
CA ARG A 102 -6.64 -2.15 2.17
C ARG A 102 -6.22 -0.75 1.73
N LEU A 103 -5.37 -0.64 0.72
CA LEU A 103 -4.86 0.64 0.22
C LEU A 103 -5.87 1.41 -0.62
N ASN A 104 -6.76 0.73 -1.35
CA ASN A 104 -7.89 1.40 -2.00
C ASN A 104 -8.86 2.01 -0.98
N ASN A 105 -9.18 1.27 0.09
CA ASN A 105 -9.99 1.82 1.17
C ASN A 105 -9.33 3.03 1.85
N LEU A 106 -8.00 2.99 2.04
CA LEU A 106 -7.26 4.13 2.56
C LEU A 106 -7.32 5.32 1.58
N ALA A 107 -7.11 5.09 0.28
CA ALA A 107 -7.24 6.13 -0.73
C ALA A 107 -8.65 6.77 -0.69
N ASP A 108 -9.72 5.97 -0.61
CA ASP A 108 -11.09 6.49 -0.48
C ASP A 108 -11.28 7.36 0.77
N GLN A 109 -10.62 7.01 1.88
CA GLN A 109 -10.66 7.81 3.10
C GLN A 109 -9.91 9.13 2.93
N ILE A 110 -8.70 9.10 2.35
CA ILE A 110 -7.87 10.29 2.09
C ILE A 110 -8.62 11.25 1.16
N ILE A 111 -9.17 10.77 0.05
CA ILE A 111 -9.92 11.61 -0.90
C ILE A 111 -11.14 12.24 -0.24
N ARG A 112 -11.93 11.44 0.48
CA ARG A 112 -13.13 11.94 1.18
C ARG A 112 -12.78 13.02 2.19
N GLU A 113 -11.74 12.81 2.99
CA GLU A 113 -11.31 13.78 3.97
C GLU A 113 -10.73 15.04 3.31
N GLY A 114 -9.86 14.88 2.30
CA GLY A 114 -9.25 16.01 1.61
C GLY A 114 -10.28 16.90 0.93
N THR A 115 -11.20 16.32 0.15
CA THR A 115 -12.29 17.06 -0.51
C THR A 115 -13.21 17.75 0.49
N GLN A 116 -13.51 17.12 1.62
CA GLN A 116 -14.38 17.70 2.66
C GLN A 116 -13.70 18.81 3.47
N ASN A 117 -12.38 18.81 3.61
CA ASN A 117 -11.70 19.73 4.53
C ASN A 117 -10.85 20.79 3.83
N THR A 118 -10.62 20.68 2.52
CA THR A 118 -9.97 21.74 1.76
C THR A 118 -10.91 22.94 1.55
N SER A 119 -10.35 24.15 1.61
CA SER A 119 -11.06 25.39 1.26
C SER A 119 -10.66 25.94 -0.13
N ASN A 120 -9.66 25.36 -0.77
CA ASN A 120 -9.08 25.85 -2.03
C ASN A 120 -8.77 24.76 -3.05
N GLY A 121 -9.21 23.52 -2.81
CA GLY A 121 -8.93 22.38 -3.68
C GLY A 121 -7.55 21.75 -3.50
N THR A 122 -6.70 22.26 -2.61
CA THR A 122 -5.38 21.65 -2.31
C THR A 122 -5.39 20.90 -0.99
N TRP A 123 -4.62 19.81 -0.90
CA TRP A 123 -4.45 19.03 0.32
C TRP A 123 -3.09 18.35 0.35
N ALA A 124 -2.50 18.22 1.53
CA ALA A 124 -1.27 17.46 1.74
C ALA A 124 -1.53 16.37 2.79
N ILE A 125 -0.97 15.18 2.59
CA ILE A 125 -1.00 14.11 3.59
C ILE A 125 0.40 13.53 3.79
N TYR A 126 0.85 13.46 5.05
CA TYR A 126 2.18 13.01 5.42
C TYR A 126 2.19 11.53 5.86
N PHE A 127 3.30 10.84 5.64
CA PHE A 127 3.46 9.42 5.99
C PHE A 127 3.31 9.16 7.49
N ASP A 128 3.76 10.09 8.33
CA ASP A 128 3.61 9.96 9.78
C ASP A 128 2.14 10.07 10.21
N GLU A 129 1.37 10.94 9.56
CA GLU A 129 -0.07 11.04 9.69
C GLU A 129 -0.75 9.74 9.23
N ILE A 130 -0.34 9.20 8.08
CA ILE A 130 -0.88 7.94 7.56
C ILE A 130 -0.67 6.80 8.57
N GLN A 131 0.52 6.70 9.15
CA GLN A 131 0.86 5.72 10.16
C GLN A 131 0.06 5.92 11.46
N LYS A 132 -0.05 7.15 11.96
CA LYS A 132 -0.72 7.46 13.23
C LYS A 132 -2.23 7.26 13.15
N ARG A 133 -2.85 7.72 12.07
CA ARG A 133 -4.32 7.75 11.93
C ARG A 133 -4.90 6.48 11.30
N TYR A 134 -4.20 5.90 10.32
CA TYR A 134 -4.72 4.77 9.54
C TYR A 134 -3.96 3.47 9.77
N HIS A 135 -2.89 3.51 10.58
CA HIS A 135 -2.07 2.35 10.93
C HIS A 135 -1.48 1.65 9.70
N VAL A 136 -1.12 2.42 8.68
CA VAL A 136 -0.46 1.93 7.48
C VAL A 136 0.98 2.44 7.47
N PRO A 137 2.00 1.55 7.50
CA PRO A 137 3.39 1.95 7.57
C PRO A 137 3.88 2.35 6.19
N VAL A 138 3.57 3.57 5.75
CA VAL A 138 4.13 4.14 4.53
C VAL A 138 5.50 4.72 4.85
N SER A 139 6.49 4.44 4.00
CA SER A 139 7.79 5.09 4.02
C SER A 139 8.38 5.10 2.63
N GLU A 140 9.44 5.88 2.44
CA GLU A 140 10.22 5.82 1.21
C GLU A 140 10.67 4.36 0.93
N ASN A 141 10.55 3.93 -0.32
CA ASN A 141 11.10 2.66 -0.83
C ASN A 141 10.60 1.37 -0.12
N ASN A 142 9.45 1.41 0.55
CA ASN A 142 8.87 0.20 1.17
C ASN A 142 7.77 -0.49 0.34
N GLY A 143 7.50 -0.01 -0.87
CA GLY A 143 6.50 -0.56 -1.79
C GLY A 143 5.05 -0.24 -1.44
N ILE A 144 4.72 0.02 -0.16
CA ILE A 144 3.37 0.38 0.29
C ILE A 144 3.00 1.76 -0.24
N GLY A 145 3.92 2.72 -0.15
CA GLY A 145 3.71 4.09 -0.66
C GLY A 145 3.43 4.12 -2.16
N SER A 146 4.14 3.34 -2.97
CA SER A 146 3.92 3.25 -4.42
C SER A 146 2.56 2.66 -4.78
N ILE A 147 2.11 1.63 -4.06
CA ILE A 147 0.77 1.06 -4.29
C ILE A 147 -0.32 2.04 -3.86
N LEU A 148 -0.12 2.77 -2.75
CA LEU A 148 -1.05 3.80 -2.32
C LEU A 148 -1.12 4.96 -3.31
N LEU A 149 0.03 5.43 -3.82
CA LEU A 149 0.10 6.45 -4.86
C LEU A 149 -0.68 6.03 -6.10
N ALA A 150 -0.44 4.82 -6.62
CA ALA A 150 -1.20 4.30 -7.77
C ALA A 150 -2.71 4.20 -7.50
N ALA A 151 -3.10 3.88 -6.25
CA ALA A 151 -4.51 3.85 -5.84
C ALA A 151 -5.13 5.26 -5.73
N LEU A 152 -4.34 6.30 -5.47
CA LEU A 152 -4.76 7.71 -5.46
C LEU A 152 -4.81 8.28 -6.88
N GLU A 153 -3.80 8.03 -7.72
CA GLU A 153 -3.70 8.56 -9.09
C GLU A 153 -4.91 8.26 -9.98
N VAL A 154 -5.62 7.15 -9.73
CA VAL A 154 -6.79 6.74 -10.51
C VAL A 154 -8.11 7.35 -10.02
N ARG A 155 -8.07 8.24 -9.01
CA ARG A 155 -9.28 8.79 -8.39
C ARG A 155 -9.84 9.95 -9.18
N PRO A 156 -11.13 9.91 -9.56
CA PRO A 156 -11.73 10.93 -10.41
C PRO A 156 -11.80 12.32 -9.76
N GLU A 157 -11.69 12.39 -8.43
CA GLU A 157 -11.66 13.65 -7.67
C GLU A 157 -10.33 14.40 -7.82
N LEU A 158 -9.23 13.72 -8.15
CA LEU A 158 -7.90 14.32 -8.27
C LEU A 158 -7.67 14.87 -9.68
N ALA A 159 -7.30 16.15 -9.73
CA ALA A 159 -6.74 16.78 -10.92
C ALA A 159 -5.24 16.50 -11.04
N GLU A 160 -4.52 16.52 -9.92
CA GLU A 160 -3.09 16.25 -9.84
C GLU A 160 -2.72 15.64 -8.48
N ILE A 161 -1.68 14.80 -8.47
CA ILE A 161 -1.02 14.31 -7.26
C ILE A 161 0.49 14.32 -7.47
N ALA A 162 1.23 14.82 -6.49
CA ALA A 162 2.68 14.90 -6.49
C ALA A 162 3.26 14.21 -5.25
N PRO A 163 4.16 13.21 -5.42
CA PRO A 163 4.88 12.63 -4.28
C PRO A 163 5.89 13.63 -3.70
N MET A 164 5.95 13.69 -2.37
CA MET A 164 6.96 14.39 -1.59
C MET A 164 7.93 13.40 -0.94
N GLU A 165 8.95 13.89 -0.25
CA GLU A 165 9.88 13.05 0.55
C GLU A 165 9.14 12.26 1.63
N ASP A 166 8.15 12.89 2.27
CA ASP A 166 7.45 12.36 3.44
C ASP A 166 5.92 12.36 3.30
N GLY A 167 5.39 12.45 2.09
CA GLY A 167 3.95 12.54 1.87
C GLY A 167 3.51 12.65 0.41
N PHE A 168 2.27 13.09 0.23
CA PHE A 168 1.66 13.39 -1.06
C PHE A 168 0.97 14.74 -1.02
N ASP A 169 1.25 15.58 -2.01
CA ASP A 169 0.49 16.79 -2.32
C ASP A 169 -0.57 16.46 -3.36
N MET A 170 -1.79 16.97 -3.16
CA MET A 170 -2.95 16.67 -3.97
C MET A 170 -3.67 17.95 -4.37
N VAL A 171 -4.12 17.98 -5.63
CA VAL A 171 -5.01 19.00 -6.17
C VAL A 171 -6.30 18.31 -6.62
N PHE A 172 -7.42 18.72 -6.06
CA PHE A 172 -8.74 18.22 -6.39
C PHE A 172 -9.40 19.07 -7.48
N TYR A 173 -10.27 18.45 -8.28
CA TYR A 173 -11.25 19.20 -9.05
C TYR A 173 -12.24 19.88 -8.08
N LEU A 174 -12.45 21.18 -8.25
CA LEU A 174 -13.24 22.02 -7.34
C LEU A 174 -14.71 21.54 -7.20
N ASP A 175 -15.27 20.94 -8.25
CA ASP A 175 -16.63 20.37 -8.24
C ASP A 175 -16.85 19.28 -7.18
N TYR A 176 -15.77 18.64 -6.72
CA TYR A 176 -15.82 17.65 -5.65
C TYR A 176 -15.60 18.23 -4.25
N CYS A 177 -15.30 19.52 -4.13
CA CYS A 177 -14.97 20.18 -2.87
C CYS A 177 -16.16 21.03 -2.35
N PRO A 178 -16.95 20.55 -1.38
CA PRO A 178 -18.13 21.28 -0.90
C PRO A 178 -17.82 22.54 -0.08
N ASN A 179 -16.62 22.64 0.49
CA ASN A 179 -16.26 23.66 1.51
C ASN A 179 -15.30 24.73 1.00
N LEU A 180 -15.40 25.08 -0.29
CA LEU A 180 -14.56 26.11 -0.90
C LEU A 180 -14.84 27.53 -0.38
N ASP A 181 -13.77 28.32 -0.29
CA ASP A 181 -13.84 29.77 -0.06
C ASP A 181 -14.62 30.44 -1.20
N GLU A 182 -15.34 31.53 -0.91
CA GLU A 182 -16.21 32.20 -1.90
C GLU A 182 -15.47 32.65 -3.16
N LYS A 183 -14.18 33.01 -3.03
CA LYS A 183 -13.32 33.40 -4.16
C LYS A 183 -13.07 32.26 -5.17
N GLU A 184 -13.07 31.01 -4.71
CA GLU A 184 -12.81 29.83 -5.54
C GLU A 184 -14.09 29.35 -6.24
N LYS A 185 -15.28 29.75 -5.73
CA LYS A 185 -16.59 29.45 -6.34
C LYS A 185 -16.93 30.36 -7.52
N LEU A 186 -16.16 31.44 -7.72
CA LEU A 186 -16.42 32.51 -8.68
C LEU A 186 -15.66 32.37 -10.00
N GLU A 187 -15.07 31.21 -10.29
CA GLU A 187 -14.59 30.86 -11.63
C GLU A 187 -15.65 30.04 -12.39
N PRO A 188 -16.70 30.65 -12.97
CA PRO A 188 -17.52 29.96 -13.95
C PRO A 188 -16.78 29.89 -15.30
N GLU A 189 -17.07 28.82 -16.04
CA GLU A 189 -16.61 28.55 -17.40
C GLU A 189 -16.42 29.81 -18.25
N SER A 190 -15.26 29.90 -18.90
CA SER A 190 -15.02 30.89 -19.96
C SER A 190 -16.18 30.83 -20.97
N PRO A 191 -16.86 31.94 -21.29
CA PRO A 191 -17.96 31.90 -22.24
C PRO A 191 -17.42 31.44 -23.58
N GLY A 192 -17.97 30.32 -24.08
CA GLY A 192 -17.68 29.83 -25.41
C GLY A 192 -17.72 30.98 -26.42
N MET A 193 -16.65 31.11 -27.20
CA MET A 193 -16.59 32.01 -28.34
C MET A 193 -17.76 31.68 -29.26
N ASN A 194 -18.83 32.47 -29.18
CA ASN A 194 -19.82 32.57 -30.25
C ASN A 194 -19.11 33.11 -31.49
N LEU A 195 -18.69 32.20 -32.36
CA LEU A 195 -18.41 32.52 -33.75
C LEU A 195 -19.75 32.79 -34.42
N ASN A 196 -20.17 34.05 -34.38
CA ASN A 196 -21.20 34.56 -35.28
C ASN A 196 -20.53 35.16 -36.52
N LEU A 197 -20.94 34.59 -37.66
CA LEU A 197 -20.77 35.00 -39.06
C LEU A 197 -19.46 34.59 -39.75
#